data_AF-A0A7C5IQT3-F1
#
_entry.id   AF-A0A7C5IQT3-F1
#
_cell.length_a   1.000
_cell.length_b   1.000
_cell.length_c   1.000
_cell.angle_alpha   90.00
_cell.angle_beta   90.00
_cell.angle_gamma   90.00
#
_symmetry.space_group_name_H-M   'P 1'
#
loop_
_entity.id
_entity.type
_entity.pdbx_description
1 polymer ?
#
loop_
_entity_poly.entity_id
_entity_poly.type
_entity_poly.pdbx_seq_one_letter_code
_entity_poly.pdbx_strand_id
1 'polypeptide(L)' 'DAAIDFVVEKADELALGARGLRSILEAIMLDAMYELPDSKKKKFVVTAEYAKEKFSRADGVNMKIAS' A
#
# COMPACT_ATOMS: atom_id res chain seq x y z
N ASP A 1 5.23 -13.00 -5.64
CA ASP A 1 6.23 -12.25 -4.86
C ASP A 1 6.38 -10.79 -5.28
N ALA A 2 6.16 -10.44 -6.55
CA ALA A 2 6.28 -9.05 -7.06
C ALA A 2 5.61 -7.93 -6.24
N ALA A 3 4.50 -8.19 -5.54
CA ALA A 3 3.88 -7.20 -4.65
C ALA A 3 4.72 -6.93 -3.39
N ILE A 4 5.40 -7.96 -2.87
CA ILE A 4 6.32 -7.85 -1.73
C ILE A 4 7.57 -7.11 -2.18
N ASP A 5 8.13 -7.47 -3.34
CA ASP A 5 9.30 -6.80 -3.91
C ASP A 5 9.06 -5.30 -4.06
N PHE A 6 7.88 -4.92 -4.61
CA PHE A 6 7.48 -3.52 -4.70
C PHE A 6 7.44 -2.79 -3.35
N VAL A 7 6.89 -3.43 -2.30
CA VAL A 7 6.82 -2.82 -0.96
C VAL A 7 8.22 -2.62 -0.37
N VAL A 8 9.11 -3.59 -0.57
CA VAL A 8 10.51 -3.51 -0.11
C VAL A 8 11.27 -2.43 -0.87
N GLU A 9 11.16 -2.39 -2.20
CA GLU A 9 11.77 -1.36 -3.04
C GLU A 9 11.32 0.04 -2.61
N LYS A 10 10.02 0.27 -2.38
CA LYS A 10 9.53 1.58 -1.92
C LYS A 10 9.98 1.96 -0.51
N ALA A 11 10.12 1.00 0.40
CA ALA A 11 10.64 1.27 1.73
C ALA A 11 12.11 1.71 1.69
N ASP A 12 12.89 1.13 0.77
CA ASP A 12 14.30 1.48 0.55
C ASP A 12 14.42 2.84 -0.16
N GLU A 13 13.66 3.07 -1.24
CA GLU A 13 13.64 4.34 -1.98
C GLU A 13 13.30 5.54 -1.09
N LEU A 14 12.37 5.37 -0.15
CA LEU A 14 11.94 6.42 0.79
C LEU A 14 12.79 6.48 2.06
N ALA A 15 13.84 5.65 2.17
CA ALA A 15 14.74 5.56 3.32
C ALA A 15 14.01 5.41 4.67
N LEU A 16 12.84 4.75 4.68
CA LEU A 16 12.00 4.63 5.87
C LEU A 16 12.48 3.51 6.82
N GLY A 17 13.34 2.62 6.31
CA GLY A 17 13.79 1.41 6.99
C GLY A 17 12.64 0.44 7.32
N ALA A 18 12.91 -0.54 8.18
CA ALA A 18 11.94 -1.60 8.49
C ALA A 18 10.60 -1.10 9.08
N ARG A 19 10.61 0.07 9.73
CA ARG A 19 9.38 0.69 10.27
C ARG A 19 8.47 1.22 9.15
N GLY A 20 9.04 1.65 8.03
CA GLY A 20 8.31 2.15 6.86
C GLY A 20 7.45 1.11 6.16
N LEU A 21 7.80 -0.18 6.26
CA LEU A 21 7.03 -1.27 5.65
C LEU A 21 5.58 -1.28 6.12
N ARG A 22 5.35 -0.99 7.42
CA ARG A 22 3.99 -0.91 7.97
C ARG A 22 3.19 0.22 7.32
N SER A 23 3.79 1.40 7.18
CA SER A 23 3.13 2.57 6.58
C SER A 23 2.78 2.34 5.11
N ILE A 24 3.66 1.68 4.35
CA ILE A 24 3.42 1.33 2.95
C ILE A 24 2.28 0.30 2.83
N LEU A 25 2.30 -0.73 3.69
CA LEU A 25 1.22 -1.73 3.72
C LEU A 25 -0.13 -1.10 4.09
N GLU A 26 -0.14 -0.17 5.05
CA GLU A 26 -1.34 0.54 5.47
C GLU A 26 -1.91 1.36 4.30
N ALA A 27 -1.07 2.09 3.57
CA ALA A 27 -1.48 2.83 2.38
C ALA A 27 -2.07 1.92 1.26
N ILE A 28 -1.51 0.72 1.07
CA ILE A 28 -2.00 -0.22 0.05
C ILE A 28 -3.33 -0.88 0.47
N MET A 29 -3.47 -1.19 1.76
CA MET A 29 -4.52 -2.09 2.24
C MET A 29 -5.71 -1.39 2.87
N LEU A 30 -5.62 -0.09 3.21
CA LEU A 30 -6.67 0.63 3.96
C LEU A 30 -8.06 0.47 3.33
N ASP A 31 -8.18 0.75 2.04
CA ASP A 31 -9.47 0.65 1.32
C ASP A 31 -9.98 -0.79 1.31
N ALA A 32 -9.10 -1.76 1.05
CA ALA A 32 -9.48 -3.18 1.06
C ALA A 32 -9.95 -3.61 2.45
N MET A 33 -9.28 -3.19 3.52
CA MET A 33 -9.67 -3.51 4.88
C MET A 33 -11.02 -2.89 5.27
N TYR A 34 -11.36 -1.74 4.71
CA TYR A 34 -12.66 -1.10 4.91
C TYR A 34 -13.79 -1.77 4.10
N GLU A 35 -13.55 -2.09 2.82
CA GLU A 35 -14.58 -2.60 1.90
C GLU A 35 -14.82 -4.12 2.02
N LEU A 36 -13.79 -4.90 2.33
CA LEU A 36 -13.87 -6.36 2.35
C LEU A 36 -14.79 -6.94 3.45
N PRO A 37 -14.89 -6.37 4.67
CA PRO A 37 -15.80 -6.85 5.70
C PRO A 37 -17.26 -6.91 5.25
N ASP A 38 -17.69 -5.95 4.43
CA ASP A 38 -19.05 -5.90 3.88
C ASP A 38 -19.23 -6.82 2.66
N SER A 39 -18.13 -7.37 2.15
CA SER A 39 -18.14 -8.26 0.99
C SER A 39 -18.33 -9.73 1.40
N LYS A 40 -18.91 -10.54 0.51
CA LYS A 40 -18.96 -12.01 0.68
C LYS A 40 -17.63 -12.71 0.34
N LYS A 41 -16.57 -11.95 0.02
CA LYS A 41 -15.29 -12.52 -0.43
C LYS A 41 -14.52 -13.09 0.76
N LYS A 42 -14.11 -14.35 0.66
CA LYS A 42 -13.30 -15.03 1.68
C LYS A 42 -11.79 -14.93 1.45
N LYS A 43 -11.40 -14.49 0.25
CA LYS A 43 -10.00 -14.37 -0.16
C LYS A 43 -9.83 -13.09 -0.95
N PHE A 44 -8.73 -12.40 -0.67
CA PHE A 44 -8.28 -11.22 -1.39
C PHE A 44 -6.79 -11.39 -1.68
N VAL A 45 -6.39 -11.17 -2.93
CA VAL A 45 -5.00 -11.32 -3.37
C VAL A 45 -4.51 -9.95 -3.80
N VAL A 46 -3.44 -9.48 -3.17
CA VAL A 46 -2.76 -8.24 -3.51
C VAL A 46 -1.80 -8.52 -4.65
N THR A 47 -2.04 -7.92 -5.82
CA THR A 47 -1.10 -7.98 -6.96
C THR A 47 -0.18 -6.76 -6.94
N ALA A 48 0.91 -6.82 -7.71
CA ALA A 48 1.85 -5.70 -7.82
C ALA A 48 1.18 -4.47 -8.46
N GLU A 49 0.28 -4.67 -9.42
CA GLU A 49 -0.52 -3.62 -10.05
C GLU A 49 -1.42 -2.93 -9.03
N TYR A 50 -2.13 -3.72 -8.22
CA TYR A 50 -2.98 -3.18 -7.15
C TYR A 50 -2.14 -2.37 -6.14
N ALA A 51 -1.00 -2.90 -5.71
CA ALA A 51 -0.09 -2.21 -4.79
C ALA A 51 0.38 -0.87 -5.35
N LYS A 52 0.81 -0.82 -6.63
CA LYS A 52 1.23 0.41 -7.32
C LYS A 52 0.09 1.43 -7.43
N GLU A 53 -1.11 0.98 -7.77
CA GLU A 53 -2.28 1.85 -7.92
C GLU A 53 -2.74 2.46 -6.58
N LYS A 54 -2.69 1.69 -5.49
CA LYS A 54 -3.05 2.20 -4.16
C LYS A 54 -1.98 3.10 -3.57
N PHE A 55 -0.71 2.72 -3.72
CA PHE A 55 0.42 3.51 -3.22
C PHE A 55 0.54 4.87 -3.92
N SER A 56 0.44 4.91 -5.26
CA SER A 56 0.49 6.19 -6.01
C SER A 56 -0.64 7.17 -5.65
N ARG A 57 -1.83 6.65 -5.27
CA ARG A 57 -2.91 7.48 -4.74
C ARG A 57 -2.60 8.04 -3.36
N ALA A 58 -2.00 7.25 -2.48
CA ALA A 58 -1.62 7.68 -1.14
C ALA A 58 -0.47 8.72 -1.16
N ASP A 59 0.53 8.54 -2.04
CA ASP A 59 1.63 9.49 -2.21
C ASP A 59 1.13 10.86 -2.70
N GLY A 60 0.19 10.87 -3.64
CA GLY A 60 -0.44 12.09 -4.15
C GLY A 60 -1.29 12.84 -3.12
N VAL A 61 -1.78 12.16 -2.07
CA VAL A 61 -2.53 12.77 -0.96
C VAL A 61 -1.57 13.35 0.08
N ASN A 62 -0.50 12.63 0.44
CA ASN A 62 0.46 13.09 1.44
C ASN A 62 1.32 14.28 0.96
N MET A 63 1.63 14.39 -0.34
CA MET A 63 2.32 15.57 -0.88
C MET A 63 1.48 16.85 -0.89
N LYS A 64 0.13 16.77 -0.85
CA LYS A 64 -0.74 17.96 -0.76
C LYS A 64 -0.90 18.49 0.65
N ILE A 65 -0.68 17.65 1.66
CA ILE A 65 -0.83 18.03 3.08
C ILE A 65 0.47 18.65 3.62
N ALA A 66 1.60 18.36 2.97
CA ALA A 66 2.92 18.92 3.30
C ALA A 66 3.28 20.20 2.52
N SER A 67 2.32 20.81 1.80
CA SER A 67 2.50 22.04 1.01
C SER A 67 1.57 23.15 1.47
#